data_AF-A0A1I0MRB5-F1
#
_entry.id   AF-A0A1I0MRB5-F1
#
_cell.length_a   1.000
_cell.length_b   1.000
_cell.length_c   1.000
_cell.angle_alpha   90.00
_cell.angle_beta   90.00
_cell.angle_gamma   90.00
#
_symmetry.space_group_name_H-M   'P 1'
#
loop_
_entity.id
_entity.type
_entity.pdbx_description
1 polymer ?
#
loop_
_entity_poly.entity_id
_entity_poly.type
_entity_poly.pdbx_seq_one_letter_code
_entity_poly.pdbx_strand_id
1 'polypeptide(L)'
;MPSHLDPRRRTAIATLTAFAAGVLLTIGVLRFGPEPLTARREPLAAPAAVATAAPASAATVAPADEGVADEAALDTWPTDAPTPEQVFTAQPEAMRRAVAKLAPRTPGKTNVYALAFAADGSEDVFRNEAEYLDTLMARRFGAPGHTLVLENHPATLSTRPLASWTNLEAGLDALAKIMDPKEDILLLYVATHGGDDHSLLVDMDPIPLDQLDPDGLADILGKHAFRWKVLVVNACYSGGFVPKLKGTGTLVLTSARADRTSFGCGADSDITYFGRAWLADGLNATPDFIDAFGRARREIAAWETKDALEPSEPQIDVGAGIEEKLAAWRKRAAIGPAVPFTAAR
;
A
#
# COMPACT_ATOMS: atom_id res chain seq x y z
N MET A 1 -7.28 29.10 66.41
CA MET A 1 -7.93 28.56 65.20
C MET A 1 -6.89 27.78 64.41
N PRO A 2 -6.92 26.43 64.39
CA PRO A 2 -6.04 25.66 63.53
C PRO A 2 -6.59 25.63 62.11
N SER A 3 -5.80 26.07 61.13
CA SER A 3 -6.15 26.01 59.72
C SER A 3 -6.16 24.56 59.24
N HIS A 4 -7.33 24.02 58.95
CA HIS A 4 -7.45 22.74 58.27
C HIS A 4 -7.06 22.94 56.79
N LEU A 5 -5.83 22.56 56.46
CA LEU A 5 -5.38 22.50 55.08
C LEU A 5 -6.23 21.49 54.29
N ASP A 6 -6.76 21.95 53.17
CA ASP A 6 -7.59 21.20 52.21
C ASP A 6 -6.98 19.82 51.89
N PRO A 7 -7.74 18.72 52.03
CA PRO A 7 -7.27 17.36 51.73
C PRO A 7 -6.67 17.21 50.33
N ARG A 8 -7.13 17.98 49.33
CA ARG A 8 -6.56 17.95 47.97
C ARG A 8 -5.13 18.47 47.90
N ARG A 9 -4.77 19.41 48.78
CA ARG A 9 -3.42 19.97 48.89
C ARG A 9 -2.45 18.98 49.55
N ARG A 10 -2.94 18.14 50.47
CA ARG A 10 -2.13 17.09 51.13
C ARG A 10 -1.76 15.97 50.16
N THR A 11 -2.70 15.53 49.32
CA THR A 11 -2.42 14.56 48.25
C THR A 11 -1.43 15.11 47.24
N ALA A 12 -1.59 16.36 46.79
CA ALA A 12 -0.67 16.98 45.83
C ALA A 12 0.77 17.10 46.37
N ILE A 13 0.92 17.49 47.65
CA ILE A 13 2.22 17.56 48.31
C ILE A 13 2.84 16.16 48.38
N ALA A 14 2.09 15.13 48.83
CA ALA A 14 2.60 13.77 48.94
C ALA A 14 3.06 13.18 47.59
N THR A 15 2.33 13.43 46.51
CA THR A 15 2.74 13.01 45.16
C THR A 15 4.00 13.71 44.68
N LEU A 16 4.15 15.01 44.97
CA LEU A 16 5.34 15.78 44.59
C LEU A 16 6.58 15.32 45.37
N THR A 17 6.45 15.02 46.67
CA THR A 17 7.57 14.48 47.45
C THR A 17 7.98 13.08 47.00
N ALA A 18 7.01 12.21 46.68
CA ALA A 18 7.30 10.87 46.18
C ALA A 18 8.02 10.92 44.82
N PHE A 19 7.59 11.81 43.93
CA PHE A 19 8.24 12.02 42.64
C PHE A 19 9.68 12.55 42.80
N ALA A 20 9.88 13.56 43.65
CA ALA A 20 11.20 14.11 43.92
C ALA A 20 12.16 13.08 44.55
N ALA A 21 11.66 12.23 45.46
CA ALA A 21 12.43 11.14 46.03
C ALA A 21 12.83 10.08 44.98
N GLY A 22 11.92 9.75 44.05
CA GLY A 22 12.20 8.84 42.94
C GLY A 22 13.31 9.37 42.03
N VAL A 23 13.22 10.64 41.62
CA VAL A 23 14.23 11.29 40.77
C VAL A 23 15.61 11.32 41.45
N LEU A 24 15.67 11.63 42.75
CA LEU A 24 16.93 11.63 43.51
C LEU A 24 17.52 10.22 43.64
N LEU A 25 16.68 9.20 43.79
CA LEU A 25 17.13 7.80 43.84
C LEU A 25 17.74 7.36 42.50
N THR A 26 17.08 7.70 41.38
CA THR A 26 17.58 7.38 40.03
C THR A 26 18.91 8.08 39.73
N ILE A 27 19.05 9.36 40.11
CA ILE A 27 20.32 10.09 39.97
C ILE A 27 21.41 9.49 40.86
N GLY A 28 21.06 9.03 42.06
CA GLY A 28 21.99 8.35 42.96
C GLY A 28 22.51 7.04 42.37
N VAL A 29 21.64 6.23 41.78
CA VAL A 29 22.03 4.98 41.10
C VAL A 29 22.87 5.25 39.87
N LEU A 30 22.56 6.28 39.08
CA LEU A 30 23.35 6.63 37.90
C LEU A 30 24.72 7.24 38.22
N ARG A 31 24.88 7.91 39.36
CA ARG A 31 26.16 8.53 39.75
C ARG A 31 27.04 7.68 40.65
N PHE A 32 26.45 6.78 41.44
CA PHE A 32 27.17 6.02 42.46
C PHE A 32 26.82 4.52 42.46
N GLY A 33 26.01 4.07 41.50
CA GLY A 33 25.74 2.65 41.30
C GLY A 33 26.97 1.90 40.78
N PRO A 34 27.07 0.60 41.06
CA PRO A 34 28.16 -0.21 40.54
C PRO A 34 28.11 -0.27 39.01
N GLU A 35 29.26 -0.12 38.37
CA GLU A 35 29.44 -0.32 36.92
C GLU A 35 28.93 -1.71 36.50
N PRO A 36 28.16 -1.82 35.40
CA PRO A 36 27.73 -3.11 34.91
C PRO A 36 28.94 -3.92 34.47
N LEU A 37 29.05 -5.16 34.98
CA LEU A 37 30.08 -6.11 34.60
C LEU A 37 29.98 -6.38 33.08
N THR A 38 30.88 -5.76 32.31
CA THR A 38 31.12 -6.14 30.91
C THR A 38 31.62 -7.58 30.89
N ALA A 39 30.78 -8.50 30.43
CA ALA A 39 31.16 -9.89 30.22
C ALA A 39 32.25 -9.96 29.14
N ARG A 40 33.47 -10.29 29.56
CA ARG A 40 34.60 -10.58 28.69
C ARG A 40 34.28 -11.87 27.92
N ARG A 41 33.98 -11.76 26.62
CA ARG A 41 33.96 -12.92 25.71
C ARG A 41 35.39 -13.38 25.49
N GLU A 42 35.72 -14.59 25.97
CA GLU A 42 36.93 -15.29 25.53
C GLU A 42 36.73 -15.88 24.13
N PRO A 43 37.76 -15.90 23.27
CA PRO A 43 37.67 -16.48 21.94
C PRO A 43 37.76 -18.01 22.01
N LEU A 44 36.74 -18.70 21.47
CA LEU A 44 36.77 -20.15 21.27
C LEU A 44 37.56 -20.48 20.01
N ALA A 45 38.52 -21.40 20.12
CA ALA A 45 39.39 -21.85 19.04
C ALA A 45 38.62 -22.56 17.90
N ALA A 46 39.00 -22.27 16.66
CA ALA A 46 38.46 -22.89 15.45
C ALA A 46 38.99 -24.33 15.24
N PRO A 47 38.17 -25.29 14.75
CA PRO A 47 38.67 -26.56 14.25
C PRO A 47 39.09 -26.48 12.77
N ALA A 48 40.06 -27.30 12.42
CA ALA A 48 40.75 -27.33 11.13
C ALA A 48 39.89 -27.88 9.97
N ALA A 49 40.16 -27.35 8.77
CA ALA A 49 39.59 -27.77 7.50
C ALA A 49 40.10 -29.13 7.03
N VAL A 50 39.23 -29.94 6.42
CA VAL A 50 39.58 -31.10 5.59
C VAL A 50 39.00 -30.89 4.19
N ALA A 51 39.84 -31.11 3.19
CA ALA A 51 39.59 -30.78 1.80
C ALA A 51 38.86 -31.90 1.01
N THR A 52 37.84 -31.46 0.27
CA THR A 52 37.46 -31.76 -1.13
C THR A 52 37.19 -33.19 -1.62
N ALA A 53 35.98 -33.37 -2.16
CA ALA A 53 35.74 -33.99 -3.47
C ALA A 53 34.46 -33.40 -4.11
N ALA A 54 34.52 -33.05 -5.40
CA ALA A 54 33.42 -32.54 -6.23
C ALA A 54 33.60 -33.04 -7.68
N PRO A 55 32.60 -32.98 -8.59
CA PRO A 55 31.15 -32.92 -8.40
C PRO A 55 30.36 -33.91 -9.32
N ALA A 56 29.05 -34.00 -9.10
CA ALA A 56 28.06 -34.33 -10.14
C ALA A 56 26.86 -33.37 -10.00
N SER A 57 26.38 -32.86 -11.14
CA SER A 57 25.59 -31.63 -11.28
C SER A 57 24.09 -31.82 -11.01
N ALA A 58 23.51 -31.02 -10.12
CA ALA A 58 22.10 -30.65 -10.06
C ALA A 58 21.97 -29.34 -9.25
N ALA A 59 21.17 -28.39 -9.75
CA ALA A 59 21.01 -27.06 -9.18
C ALA A 59 20.27 -27.10 -7.83
N THR A 60 20.89 -26.53 -6.79
CA THR A 60 20.24 -26.27 -5.50
C THR A 60 20.85 -25.03 -4.84
N VAL A 61 19.95 -24.22 -4.29
CA VAL A 61 20.11 -22.93 -3.63
C VAL A 61 21.18 -22.98 -2.52
N ALA A 62 22.07 -21.99 -2.48
CA ALA A 62 23.11 -21.85 -1.46
C ALA A 62 22.53 -21.27 -0.15
N PRO A 63 23.02 -21.68 1.05
CA PRO A 63 22.69 -21.02 2.30
C PRO A 63 23.50 -19.72 2.41
N ALA A 64 22.84 -18.65 2.83
CA ALA A 64 23.47 -17.37 3.12
C ALA A 64 24.38 -17.48 4.35
N ASP A 65 25.60 -16.95 4.20
CA ASP A 65 26.61 -16.79 5.23
C ASP A 65 26.21 -15.62 6.15
N GLU A 66 26.00 -15.89 7.43
CA GLU A 66 25.78 -14.85 8.45
C GLU A 66 27.10 -14.15 8.76
N GLY A 67 27.30 -12.97 8.16
CA GLY A 67 28.37 -12.09 8.58
C GLY A 67 28.80 -11.05 7.56
N VAL A 68 27.93 -10.08 7.25
CA VAL A 68 28.14 -8.61 7.23
C VAL A 68 26.77 -8.02 6.87
N ALA A 69 25.95 -7.70 7.87
CA ALA A 69 24.77 -6.87 7.66
C ALA A 69 25.14 -5.40 7.93
N ASP A 70 24.54 -4.51 7.15
CA ASP A 70 24.35 -3.06 7.42
C ASP A 70 25.46 -2.05 7.08
N GLU A 71 25.84 -1.97 5.80
CA GLU A 71 26.22 -0.68 5.18
C GLU A 71 25.64 -0.46 3.76
N ALA A 72 25.20 -1.52 3.05
CA ALA A 72 24.74 -1.40 1.66
C ALA A 72 23.26 -0.97 1.48
N ALA A 73 22.43 -1.02 2.53
CA ALA A 73 21.00 -0.64 2.44
C ALA A 73 20.76 0.88 2.52
N LEU A 74 21.77 1.67 2.88
CA LEU A 74 21.69 3.14 2.90
C LEU A 74 21.89 3.78 1.52
N ASP A 75 22.23 3.00 0.48
CA ASP A 75 22.71 3.50 -0.81
C ASP A 75 21.61 3.69 -1.88
N THR A 76 20.33 3.45 -1.57
CA THR A 76 19.20 3.60 -2.52
C THR A 76 18.40 4.90 -2.35
N TRP A 77 18.57 5.63 -1.24
CA TRP A 77 17.87 6.89 -1.04
C TRP A 77 18.50 8.02 -1.89
N PRO A 78 17.71 8.83 -2.62
CA PRO A 78 18.28 9.89 -3.45
C PRO A 78 19.03 10.93 -2.61
N THR A 79 20.25 11.27 -3.00
CA THR A 79 21.10 12.24 -2.27
C THR A 79 20.50 13.64 -2.21
N ASP A 80 19.67 13.99 -3.19
CA ASP A 80 19.01 15.30 -3.31
C ASP A 80 17.55 15.30 -2.81
N ALA A 81 17.09 14.21 -2.17
CA ALA A 81 15.76 14.12 -1.57
C ALA A 81 15.76 14.55 -0.09
N PRO A 82 14.59 14.92 0.48
CA PRO A 82 14.43 15.05 1.92
C PRO A 82 14.83 13.76 2.62
N THR A 83 15.29 13.84 3.87
CA THR A 83 15.63 12.63 4.65
C THR A 83 14.38 11.79 4.91
N PRO A 84 14.53 10.47 5.16
CA PRO A 84 13.40 9.61 5.52
C PRO A 84 12.54 10.17 6.67
N GLU A 85 13.16 10.73 7.70
CA GLU A 85 12.46 11.40 8.82
C GLU A 85 11.68 12.65 8.35
N GLN A 86 12.24 13.46 7.46
CA GLN A 86 11.55 14.61 6.90
C GLN A 86 10.34 14.20 6.05
N VAL A 87 10.47 13.14 5.24
CA VAL A 87 9.36 12.61 4.45
C VAL A 87 8.25 12.08 5.38
N PHE A 88 8.61 11.28 6.38
CA PHE A 88 7.64 10.71 7.33
C PHE A 88 6.89 11.79 8.11
N THR A 89 7.61 12.78 8.65
CA THR A 89 6.99 13.87 9.42
C THR A 89 6.15 14.84 8.55
N ALA A 90 6.40 14.91 7.25
CA ALA A 90 5.65 15.75 6.32
C ALA A 90 4.29 15.15 5.88
N GLN A 91 4.03 13.86 6.15
CA GLN A 91 2.85 13.15 5.64
C GLN A 91 1.50 13.82 5.94
N PRO A 92 1.23 14.34 7.16
CA PRO A 92 -0.04 15.01 7.44
C PRO A 92 -0.31 16.23 6.53
N GLU A 93 0.73 16.99 6.19
CA GLU A 93 0.60 18.13 5.28
C GLU A 93 0.52 17.66 3.82
N ALA A 94 1.29 16.64 3.43
CA ALA A 94 1.19 16.04 2.10
C ALA A 94 -0.25 15.56 1.81
N MET A 95 -0.86 14.86 2.77
CA MET A 95 -2.25 14.42 2.71
C MET A 95 -3.23 15.59 2.61
N ARG A 96 -3.07 16.64 3.44
CA ARG A 96 -3.92 17.84 3.34
C ARG A 96 -3.87 18.48 1.96
N ARG A 97 -2.67 18.63 1.38
CA ARG A 97 -2.50 19.19 0.04
C ARG A 97 -3.10 18.30 -1.05
N ALA A 98 -2.94 16.98 -0.93
CA ALA A 98 -3.49 16.03 -1.90
C ALA A 98 -5.03 16.04 -1.87
N VAL A 99 -5.63 15.96 -0.68
CA VAL A 99 -7.09 16.01 -0.48
C VAL A 99 -7.69 17.34 -0.93
N ALA A 100 -7.01 18.46 -0.69
CA ALA A 100 -7.49 19.78 -1.13
C ALA A 100 -7.59 19.95 -2.65
N LYS A 101 -6.90 19.08 -3.43
CA LYS A 101 -6.99 19.07 -4.90
C LYS A 101 -8.19 18.26 -5.42
N LEU A 102 -8.86 17.49 -4.57
CA LEU A 102 -10.03 16.72 -4.98
C LEU A 102 -11.17 17.68 -5.35
N ALA A 103 -11.73 17.50 -6.54
CA ALA A 103 -12.89 18.23 -6.97
C ALA A 103 -14.13 17.76 -6.18
N PRO A 104 -15.10 18.65 -5.91
CA PRO A 104 -16.32 18.28 -5.22
C PRO A 104 -17.22 17.41 -6.10
N ARG A 105 -18.05 16.58 -5.46
CA ARG A 105 -19.01 15.74 -6.17
C ARG A 105 -20.02 16.60 -6.93
N THR A 106 -20.55 16.07 -8.03
CA THR A 106 -21.70 16.67 -8.72
C THR A 106 -23.00 16.12 -8.12
N PRO A 107 -23.83 16.92 -7.41
CA PRO A 107 -25.07 16.45 -6.83
C PRO A 107 -26.06 15.93 -7.88
N GLY A 108 -26.83 14.89 -7.53
CA GLY A 108 -27.85 14.31 -8.41
C GLY A 108 -27.29 13.43 -9.54
N LYS A 109 -25.98 13.19 -9.56
CA LYS A 109 -25.32 12.22 -10.44
C LYS A 109 -24.49 11.25 -9.59
N THR A 110 -24.34 10.02 -10.06
CA THR A 110 -23.33 9.11 -9.53
C THR A 110 -21.96 9.58 -9.97
N ASN A 111 -21.09 9.85 -9.02
CA ASN A 111 -19.69 10.18 -9.23
C ASN A 111 -18.85 8.91 -9.00
N VAL A 112 -17.72 8.81 -9.67
CA VAL A 112 -16.67 7.84 -9.32
C VAL A 112 -15.51 8.62 -8.73
N TYR A 113 -15.06 8.20 -7.55
CA TYR A 113 -13.83 8.66 -6.93
C TYR A 113 -12.86 7.50 -6.84
N ALA A 114 -11.61 7.75 -7.20
CA ALA A 114 -10.56 6.76 -7.18
C ALA A 114 -9.56 7.05 -6.05
N LEU A 115 -9.08 5.99 -5.41
CA LEU A 115 -7.86 5.99 -4.61
C LEU A 115 -6.89 5.02 -5.28
N ALA A 116 -5.77 5.54 -5.78
CA ALA A 116 -4.67 4.73 -6.29
C ALA A 116 -3.64 4.55 -5.19
N PHE A 117 -3.22 3.32 -4.92
CA PHE A 117 -2.28 2.95 -3.86
C PHE A 117 -1.14 2.12 -4.46
N ALA A 118 -0.05 2.79 -4.80
CA ALA A 118 1.19 2.17 -5.31
C ALA A 118 2.18 2.00 -4.16
N ALA A 119 2.26 0.78 -3.62
CA ALA A 119 2.77 0.59 -2.26
C ALA A 119 4.24 0.19 -2.17
N ASP A 120 4.86 -0.24 -3.26
CA ASP A 120 6.28 -0.56 -3.29
C ASP A 120 7.03 0.50 -4.09
N GLY A 121 8.02 1.13 -3.45
CA GLY A 121 8.87 2.15 -4.05
C GLY A 121 10.14 1.65 -4.72
N SER A 122 10.39 0.34 -4.71
CA SER A 122 11.57 -0.27 -5.34
C SER A 122 11.41 -0.46 -6.86
N GLU A 123 10.18 -0.48 -7.38
CA GLU A 123 9.92 -0.53 -8.83
C GLU A 123 8.95 0.55 -9.36
N ASP A 124 9.32 1.12 -10.50
CA ASP A 124 8.56 2.17 -11.19
C ASP A 124 7.14 1.76 -11.61
N VAL A 125 6.93 0.46 -11.88
CA VAL A 125 5.67 -0.08 -12.42
C VAL A 125 4.45 0.36 -11.61
N PHE A 126 4.54 0.37 -10.29
CA PHE A 126 3.39 0.63 -9.42
C PHE A 126 3.02 2.10 -9.44
N ARG A 127 4.02 3.00 -9.35
CA ARG A 127 3.83 4.44 -9.57
C ARG A 127 3.22 4.70 -10.95
N ASN A 128 3.76 4.07 -12.00
CA ASN A 128 3.28 4.25 -13.36
C ASN A 128 1.78 3.91 -13.50
N GLU A 129 1.34 2.82 -12.90
CA GLU A 129 -0.07 2.42 -12.89
C GLU A 129 -0.96 3.39 -12.11
N ALA A 130 -0.52 3.82 -10.92
CA ALA A 130 -1.28 4.75 -10.09
C ALA A 130 -1.46 6.12 -10.75
N GLU A 131 -0.40 6.69 -11.34
CA GLU A 131 -0.49 7.96 -12.06
C GLU A 131 -1.27 7.83 -13.38
N TYR A 132 -1.17 6.67 -14.04
CA TYR A 132 -1.95 6.40 -15.23
C TYR A 132 -3.45 6.26 -14.91
N LEU A 133 -3.82 5.65 -13.78
CA LEU A 133 -5.21 5.60 -13.33
C LEU A 133 -5.79 7.02 -13.16
N ASP A 134 -5.04 7.94 -12.55
CA ASP A 134 -5.49 9.35 -12.45
C ASP A 134 -5.72 9.97 -13.83
N THR A 135 -4.78 9.75 -14.76
CA THR A 135 -4.90 10.24 -16.14
C THR A 135 -6.13 9.67 -16.84
N LEU A 136 -6.39 8.38 -16.66
CA LEU A 136 -7.52 7.67 -17.25
C LEU A 136 -8.85 8.17 -16.67
N MET A 137 -8.93 8.33 -15.35
CA MET A 137 -10.11 8.87 -14.66
C MET A 137 -10.44 10.28 -15.13
N ALA A 138 -9.43 11.14 -15.25
CA ALA A 138 -9.60 12.52 -15.67
C ALA A 138 -10.01 12.64 -17.15
N ARG A 139 -9.31 11.94 -18.06
CA ARG A 139 -9.45 12.15 -19.50
C ARG A 139 -10.50 11.28 -20.16
N ARG A 140 -10.72 10.06 -19.63
CA ARG A 140 -11.63 9.09 -20.22
C ARG A 140 -12.90 8.90 -19.41
N PHE A 141 -12.82 8.79 -18.09
CA PHE A 141 -14.02 8.52 -17.27
C PHE A 141 -14.74 9.77 -16.79
N GLY A 142 -14.35 10.96 -17.29
CA GLY A 142 -15.04 12.22 -17.02
C GLY A 142 -15.03 12.59 -15.54
N ALA A 143 -13.98 12.19 -14.82
CA ALA A 143 -13.82 12.40 -13.38
C ALA A 143 -12.53 13.19 -13.05
N PRO A 144 -12.29 14.35 -13.69
CA PRO A 144 -11.09 15.15 -13.42
C PRO A 144 -11.05 15.61 -11.96
N GLY A 145 -9.91 15.38 -11.30
CA GLY A 145 -9.74 15.73 -9.89
C GLY A 145 -10.50 14.82 -8.92
N HIS A 146 -10.97 13.64 -9.34
CA HIS A 146 -11.62 12.67 -8.45
C HIS A 146 -10.68 11.53 -8.02
N THR A 147 -9.38 11.61 -8.31
CA THR A 147 -8.39 10.61 -7.92
C THR A 147 -7.52 11.14 -6.79
N LEU A 148 -7.40 10.37 -5.71
CA LEU A 148 -6.35 10.53 -4.71
C LEU A 148 -5.26 9.50 -5.01
N VAL A 149 -4.04 9.96 -5.30
CA VAL A 149 -2.89 9.09 -5.54
C VAL A 149 -2.03 9.07 -4.28
N LEU A 150 -1.86 7.89 -3.70
CA LEU A 150 -0.88 7.57 -2.68
C LEU A 150 0.16 6.66 -3.33
N GLU A 151 1.43 7.01 -3.24
CA GLU A 151 2.49 6.25 -3.89
C GLU A 151 3.80 6.31 -3.10
N ASN A 152 4.51 5.21 -3.10
CA ASN A 152 5.88 5.12 -2.64
C ASN A 152 6.79 5.13 -3.86
N HIS A 153 7.68 6.11 -3.96
CA HIS A 153 8.68 6.19 -5.02
C HIS A 153 9.74 7.26 -4.69
N PRO A 154 11.04 7.00 -4.92
CA PRO A 154 12.11 7.98 -4.64
C PRO A 154 11.92 9.33 -5.33
N ALA A 155 11.38 9.35 -6.55
CA ALA A 155 11.14 10.57 -7.32
C ALA A 155 9.99 11.46 -6.80
N THR A 156 9.11 10.96 -5.93
CA THR A 156 7.86 11.67 -5.56
C THR A 156 7.72 11.95 -4.07
N LEU A 157 8.77 11.70 -3.29
CA LEU A 157 8.87 11.92 -1.84
C LEU A 157 8.43 13.32 -1.34
N SER A 158 8.54 14.35 -2.18
CA SER A 158 8.13 15.73 -1.84
C SER A 158 6.79 16.16 -2.46
N THR A 159 6.27 15.39 -3.42
CA THR A 159 5.14 15.81 -4.28
C THR A 159 3.88 14.99 -4.05
N ARG A 160 4.02 13.75 -3.57
CA ARG A 160 2.93 12.81 -3.32
C ARG A 160 2.94 12.35 -1.86
N PRO A 161 1.77 12.12 -1.25
CA PRO A 161 1.71 11.38 0.00
C PRO A 161 2.14 9.93 -0.22
N LEU A 162 2.82 9.35 0.77
CA LEU A 162 3.23 7.95 0.75
C LEU A 162 2.00 7.04 0.70
N ALA A 163 2.12 5.94 -0.04
CA ALA A 163 1.25 4.79 0.12
C ALA A 163 1.62 4.08 1.44
N SER A 164 0.97 4.50 2.52
CA SER A 164 1.09 3.87 3.84
C SER A 164 -0.29 3.51 4.38
N TRP A 165 -0.34 2.55 5.32
CA TRP A 165 -1.57 2.22 6.03
C TRP A 165 -2.28 3.48 6.58
N THR A 166 -1.53 4.33 7.29
CA THR A 166 -2.06 5.55 7.90
C THR A 166 -2.64 6.51 6.86
N ASN A 167 -1.97 6.67 5.71
CA ASN A 167 -2.45 7.55 4.65
C ASN A 167 -3.62 6.92 3.87
N LEU A 168 -3.69 5.60 3.74
CA LEU A 168 -4.84 4.90 3.16
C LEU A 168 -6.10 5.16 3.99
N GLU A 169 -6.01 4.99 5.32
CA GLU A 169 -7.09 5.33 6.25
C GLU A 169 -7.50 6.80 6.12
N ALA A 170 -6.54 7.73 6.19
CA ALA A 170 -6.81 9.15 6.08
C ALA A 170 -7.40 9.56 4.71
N GLY A 171 -6.99 8.88 3.64
CA GLY A 171 -7.51 9.07 2.29
C GLY A 171 -8.95 8.61 2.15
N LEU A 172 -9.28 7.43 2.68
CA LEU A 172 -10.65 6.91 2.70
C LEU A 172 -11.56 7.76 3.60
N ASP A 173 -11.05 8.25 4.73
CA ASP A 173 -11.72 9.25 5.58
C ASP A 173 -12.08 10.54 4.82
N ALA A 174 -11.14 11.04 4.01
CA ALA A 174 -11.35 12.23 3.20
C ALA A 174 -12.37 11.99 2.10
N LEU A 175 -12.27 10.87 1.38
CA LEU A 175 -13.20 10.49 0.33
C LEU A 175 -14.61 10.28 0.88
N ALA A 176 -14.77 9.63 2.04
CA ALA A 176 -16.06 9.45 2.70
C ALA A 176 -16.77 10.78 3.03
N LYS A 177 -16.02 11.88 3.22
CA LYS A 177 -16.57 13.22 3.46
C LYS A 177 -16.95 13.97 2.18
N ILE A 178 -16.25 13.70 1.07
CA ILE A 178 -16.45 14.39 -0.22
C ILE A 178 -17.54 13.68 -1.05
N MET A 179 -17.58 12.36 -0.99
CA MET A 179 -18.56 11.51 -1.66
C MET A 179 -19.94 11.59 -0.98
N ASP A 180 -20.97 11.18 -1.72
CA ASP A 180 -22.18 10.62 -1.12
C ASP A 180 -22.04 9.08 -1.06
N PRO A 181 -21.74 8.48 0.10
CA PRO A 181 -21.43 7.04 0.18
C PRO A 181 -22.59 6.12 -0.24
N LYS A 182 -23.82 6.64 -0.36
CA LYS A 182 -24.99 5.87 -0.80
C LYS A 182 -25.13 5.85 -2.33
N GLU A 183 -24.61 6.88 -3.00
CA GLU A 183 -24.82 7.13 -4.42
C GLU A 183 -23.55 7.06 -5.25
N ASP A 184 -22.41 7.49 -4.72
CA ASP A 184 -21.13 7.53 -5.43
C ASP A 184 -20.40 6.19 -5.32
N ILE A 185 -19.50 5.94 -6.27
CA ILE A 185 -18.71 4.72 -6.37
C ILE A 185 -17.28 5.02 -5.94
N LEU A 186 -16.77 4.25 -4.97
CA LEU A 186 -15.35 4.22 -4.65
C LEU A 186 -14.65 3.22 -5.58
N LEU A 187 -13.60 3.64 -6.27
CA LEU A 187 -12.64 2.78 -6.94
C LEU A 187 -11.34 2.77 -6.13
N LEU A 188 -11.00 1.64 -5.50
CA LEU A 188 -9.71 1.45 -4.88
C LEU A 188 -8.86 0.58 -5.80
N TYR A 189 -7.69 1.08 -6.20
CA TYR A 189 -6.71 0.36 -7.00
C TYR A 189 -5.42 0.22 -6.22
N VAL A 190 -5.11 -1.00 -5.79
CA VAL A 190 -3.89 -1.34 -5.06
C VAL A 190 -2.94 -2.05 -6.03
N ALA A 191 -1.70 -1.57 -6.13
CA ALA A 191 -0.66 -2.15 -6.95
C ALA A 191 0.65 -2.25 -6.16
N THR A 192 1.16 -3.46 -5.99
CA THR A 192 2.38 -3.78 -5.23
C THR A 192 2.74 -5.27 -5.38
N HIS A 193 3.82 -5.73 -4.76
CA HIS A 193 4.09 -7.17 -4.57
C HIS A 193 3.19 -7.78 -3.51
N GLY A 194 3.07 -9.11 -3.55
CA GLY A 194 2.32 -9.87 -2.54
C GLY A 194 3.02 -11.17 -2.15
N GLY A 195 2.86 -11.56 -0.89
CA GLY A 195 3.36 -12.81 -0.32
C GLY A 195 2.36 -13.97 -0.45
N ASP A 196 2.86 -15.21 -0.32
CA ASP A 196 2.02 -16.41 -0.32
C ASP A 196 1.10 -16.51 0.91
N ASP A 197 1.41 -15.75 1.96
CA ASP A 197 0.56 -15.46 3.12
C ASP A 197 -0.52 -14.38 2.87
N HIS A 198 -0.59 -13.87 1.63
CA HIS A 198 -1.48 -12.81 1.16
C HIS A 198 -1.20 -11.42 1.75
N SER A 199 -0.04 -11.22 2.39
CA SER A 199 0.42 -9.86 2.68
C SER A 199 0.70 -9.10 1.38
N LEU A 200 0.47 -7.80 1.41
CA LEU A 200 0.83 -6.85 0.36
C LEU A 200 1.97 -6.01 0.87
N LEU A 201 3.03 -5.93 0.05
CA LEU A 201 4.22 -5.17 0.39
C LEU A 201 3.87 -3.68 0.44
N VAL A 202 4.23 -3.02 1.52
CA VAL A 202 4.18 -1.57 1.67
C VAL A 202 5.58 -1.11 2.03
N ASP A 203 6.30 -0.57 1.05
CA ASP A 203 7.71 -0.27 1.19
C ASP A 203 8.10 1.10 0.60
N MET A 204 8.93 1.81 1.36
CA MET A 204 9.66 3.00 0.93
C MET A 204 10.92 3.08 1.81
N ASP A 205 11.80 2.08 1.66
CA ASP A 205 12.99 1.96 2.49
C ASP A 205 13.81 3.27 2.55
N PRO A 206 14.32 3.67 3.72
CA PRO A 206 14.29 2.96 5.02
C PRO A 206 13.13 3.41 5.93
N ILE A 207 12.02 3.93 5.39
CA ILE A 207 10.88 4.37 6.21
C ILE A 207 10.12 3.12 6.72
N PRO A 208 9.94 2.95 8.04
CA PRO A 208 9.26 1.77 8.58
C PRO A 208 7.74 1.88 8.36
N LEU A 209 7.24 1.28 7.29
CA LEU A 209 5.83 1.26 6.93
C LEU A 209 5.17 -0.09 7.29
N ASP A 210 3.91 -0.01 7.73
CA ASP A 210 3.11 -1.20 8.05
C ASP A 210 2.62 -1.88 6.76
N GLN A 211 2.80 -3.20 6.71
CA GLN A 211 2.31 -4.05 5.63
C GLN A 211 0.77 -4.12 5.65
N LEU A 212 0.16 -4.43 4.50
CA LEU A 212 -1.30 -4.54 4.37
C LEU A 212 -1.70 -6.00 4.14
N ASP A 213 -2.77 -6.47 4.78
CA ASP A 213 -3.28 -7.83 4.63
C ASP A 213 -4.80 -7.83 4.34
N PRO A 214 -5.41 -9.00 4.03
CA PRO A 214 -6.83 -9.08 3.72
C PRO A 214 -7.76 -8.60 4.83
N ASP A 215 -7.41 -8.84 6.10
CA ASP A 215 -8.21 -8.42 7.25
C ASP A 215 -8.09 -6.92 7.47
N GLY A 216 -6.87 -6.40 7.42
CA GLY A 216 -6.55 -4.99 7.52
C GLY A 216 -7.27 -4.13 6.49
N LEU A 217 -7.20 -4.51 5.21
CA LEU A 217 -7.87 -3.77 4.16
C LEU A 217 -9.41 -3.80 4.32
N ALA A 218 -9.95 -4.96 4.69
CA ALA A 218 -11.39 -5.10 4.95
C ALA A 218 -11.84 -4.26 6.15
N ASP A 219 -11.06 -4.22 7.23
CA ASP A 219 -11.33 -3.44 8.43
C ASP A 219 -11.30 -1.93 8.13
N ILE A 220 -10.29 -1.45 7.40
CA ILE A 220 -10.23 -0.04 6.99
C ILE A 220 -11.47 0.34 6.16
N LEU A 221 -11.81 -0.45 5.14
CA LEU A 221 -12.97 -0.20 4.30
C LEU A 221 -14.29 -0.26 5.11
N GLY A 222 -14.36 -1.17 6.08
CA GLY A 222 -15.51 -1.37 6.97
C GLY A 222 -15.79 -0.22 7.94
N LYS A 223 -14.81 0.66 8.19
CA LYS A 223 -15.01 1.90 8.97
C LYS A 223 -15.91 2.92 8.27
N HIS A 224 -16.19 2.73 6.99
CA HIS A 224 -16.95 3.68 6.16
C HIS A 224 -18.19 3.05 5.52
N ALA A 225 -19.22 3.87 5.29
CA ALA A 225 -20.49 3.43 4.74
C ALA A 225 -20.51 3.42 3.19
N PHE A 226 -19.38 3.14 2.52
CA PHE A 226 -19.33 3.08 1.06
C PHE A 226 -20.22 1.94 0.54
N ARG A 227 -21.37 2.30 -0.05
CA ARG A 227 -22.32 1.31 -0.57
C ARG A 227 -21.82 0.66 -1.86
N TRP A 228 -21.20 1.46 -2.74
CA TRP A 228 -20.75 1.02 -4.05
C TRP A 228 -19.23 1.10 -4.14
N LYS A 229 -18.60 -0.05 -4.38
CA LYS A 229 -17.15 -0.18 -4.37
C LYS A 229 -16.68 -1.00 -5.57
N VAL A 230 -15.58 -0.58 -6.17
CA VAL A 230 -14.77 -1.37 -7.10
C VAL A 230 -13.40 -1.48 -6.45
N LEU A 231 -13.02 -2.68 -6.06
CA LEU A 231 -11.79 -2.98 -5.32
C LEU A 231 -10.90 -3.81 -6.22
N VAL A 232 -9.74 -3.28 -6.58
CA VAL A 232 -8.80 -3.92 -7.49
C VAL A 232 -7.50 -4.14 -6.72
N VAL A 233 -7.08 -5.40 -6.60
CA VAL A 233 -5.84 -5.79 -5.92
C VAL A 233 -4.91 -6.42 -6.96
N ASN A 234 -3.92 -5.64 -7.41
CA ASN A 234 -2.90 -6.05 -8.36
C ASN A 234 -1.62 -6.44 -7.61
N ALA A 235 -1.49 -7.73 -7.30
CA ALA A 235 -0.35 -8.32 -6.61
C ALA A 235 -0.33 -9.86 -6.78
N CYS A 236 0.83 -10.49 -6.52
CA CYS A 236 0.91 -11.93 -6.35
C CYS A 236 -0.03 -12.39 -5.23
N TYR A 237 -0.64 -13.57 -5.38
CA TYR A 237 -1.55 -14.18 -4.39
C TYR A 237 -2.78 -13.35 -4.00
N SER A 238 -3.06 -12.26 -4.74
CA SER A 238 -4.14 -11.29 -4.47
C SER A 238 -5.54 -11.91 -4.39
N GLY A 239 -5.76 -13.09 -4.97
CA GLY A 239 -6.99 -13.85 -4.80
C GLY A 239 -7.36 -14.13 -3.33
N GLY A 240 -6.38 -14.12 -2.42
CA GLY A 240 -6.58 -14.22 -0.97
C GLY A 240 -7.44 -13.10 -0.38
N PHE A 241 -7.56 -11.95 -1.06
CA PHE A 241 -8.39 -10.82 -0.63
C PHE A 241 -9.88 -11.01 -0.93
N VAL A 242 -10.25 -11.82 -1.94
CA VAL A 242 -11.63 -11.96 -2.40
C VAL A 242 -12.60 -12.33 -1.27
N PRO A 243 -12.33 -13.32 -0.39
CA PRO A 243 -13.26 -13.70 0.67
C PRO A 243 -13.59 -12.59 1.66
N LYS A 244 -12.63 -11.70 1.94
CA LYS A 244 -12.77 -10.59 2.91
C LYS A 244 -13.39 -9.34 2.28
N LEU A 245 -13.17 -9.12 0.99
CA LEU A 245 -13.62 -7.91 0.30
C LEU A 245 -14.98 -8.06 -0.41
N LYS A 246 -15.39 -9.28 -0.77
CA LYS A 246 -16.65 -9.50 -1.49
C LYS A 246 -17.87 -9.10 -0.67
N GLY A 247 -18.93 -8.68 -1.36
CA GLY A 247 -20.19 -8.34 -0.71
C GLY A 247 -21.13 -7.55 -1.60
N THR A 248 -22.36 -7.31 -1.12
CA THR A 248 -23.36 -6.51 -1.83
C THR A 248 -22.82 -5.13 -2.21
N GLY A 249 -23.02 -4.73 -3.47
CA GLY A 249 -22.54 -3.45 -3.98
C GLY A 249 -21.02 -3.37 -4.17
N THR A 250 -20.30 -4.49 -4.11
CA THR A 250 -18.84 -4.53 -4.32
C THR A 250 -18.49 -5.33 -5.57
N LEU A 251 -17.64 -4.78 -6.42
CA LEU A 251 -16.91 -5.50 -7.46
C LEU A 251 -15.48 -5.72 -6.94
N VAL A 252 -15.01 -6.96 -6.87
CA VAL A 252 -13.61 -7.28 -6.50
C VAL A 252 -12.90 -7.88 -7.70
N LEU A 253 -11.75 -7.32 -8.07
CA LEU A 253 -10.88 -7.81 -9.15
C LEU A 253 -9.49 -8.10 -8.58
N THR A 254 -8.92 -9.26 -8.90
CA THR A 254 -7.55 -9.63 -8.49
C THR A 254 -6.74 -10.06 -9.69
N SER A 255 -5.43 -9.75 -9.67
CA SER A 255 -4.51 -10.11 -10.74
C SER A 255 -4.12 -11.58 -10.75
N ALA A 256 -4.30 -12.28 -9.63
CA ALA A 256 -3.98 -13.70 -9.51
C ALA A 256 -4.98 -14.43 -8.60
N ARG A 257 -4.97 -15.76 -8.69
CA ARG A 257 -5.59 -16.67 -7.72
C ARG A 257 -4.82 -16.66 -6.40
N ALA A 258 -5.47 -17.08 -5.32
CA ALA A 258 -4.92 -17.02 -3.96
C ALA A 258 -3.59 -17.78 -3.77
N ASP A 259 -3.30 -18.80 -4.57
CA ASP A 259 -2.08 -19.63 -4.52
C ASP A 259 -1.22 -19.49 -5.79
N ARG A 260 -1.34 -18.35 -6.50
CA ARG A 260 -0.63 -18.06 -7.75
C ARG A 260 0.06 -16.71 -7.71
N THR A 261 1.20 -16.60 -8.38
CA THR A 261 1.87 -15.32 -8.65
C THR A 261 1.18 -14.56 -9.80
N SER A 262 1.39 -13.26 -9.86
CA SER A 262 1.15 -12.43 -11.05
C SER A 262 2.50 -11.97 -11.66
N PHE A 263 2.49 -11.28 -12.80
CA PHE A 263 3.69 -11.05 -13.61
C PHE A 263 3.82 -9.60 -14.12
N GLY A 264 5.04 -9.25 -14.55
CA GLY A 264 5.36 -7.96 -15.17
C GLY A 264 5.71 -6.84 -14.19
N CYS A 265 6.09 -7.16 -12.96
CA CYS A 265 6.44 -6.18 -11.92
C CYS A 265 7.94 -5.93 -11.72
N GLY A 266 8.82 -6.50 -12.55
CA GLY A 266 10.27 -6.31 -12.41
C GLY A 266 10.77 -4.95 -12.93
N ALA A 267 11.99 -4.56 -12.54
CA ALA A 267 12.60 -3.26 -12.84
C ALA A 267 12.63 -2.85 -14.33
N ASP A 268 12.66 -3.80 -15.26
CA ASP A 268 12.64 -3.52 -16.71
C ASP A 268 11.22 -3.35 -17.28
N SER A 269 10.18 -3.45 -16.45
CA SER A 269 8.79 -3.33 -16.86
C SER A 269 8.29 -1.90 -16.62
N ASP A 270 7.54 -1.35 -17.57
CA ASP A 270 6.86 -0.07 -17.37
C ASP A 270 5.48 -0.25 -16.69
N ILE A 271 4.91 -1.46 -16.77
CA ILE A 271 3.57 -1.81 -16.29
C ILE A 271 3.43 -3.32 -16.13
N THR A 272 2.66 -3.77 -15.13
CA THR A 272 2.37 -5.19 -14.91
C THR A 272 1.50 -5.79 -16.01
N TYR A 273 1.45 -7.13 -16.09
CA TYR A 273 0.55 -7.82 -17.03
C TYR A 273 -0.90 -7.44 -16.76
N PHE A 274 -1.31 -7.39 -15.50
CA PHE A 274 -2.67 -7.04 -15.14
C PHE A 274 -2.99 -5.56 -15.40
N GLY A 275 -2.07 -4.66 -15.05
CA GLY A 275 -2.17 -3.24 -15.37
C GLY A 275 -2.24 -3.00 -16.88
N ARG A 276 -1.43 -3.72 -17.66
CA ARG A 276 -1.50 -3.68 -19.12
C ARG A 276 -2.87 -4.11 -19.62
N ALA A 277 -3.28 -5.31 -19.28
CA ALA A 277 -4.46 -5.94 -19.87
C ALA A 277 -5.78 -5.33 -19.38
N TRP A 278 -5.91 -4.99 -18.09
CA TRP A 278 -7.13 -4.43 -17.53
C TRP A 278 -7.12 -2.90 -17.56
N LEU A 279 -6.17 -2.28 -16.86
CA LEU A 279 -6.16 -0.83 -16.63
C LEU A 279 -5.93 -0.04 -17.92
N ALA A 280 -5.00 -0.48 -18.76
CA ALA A 280 -4.69 0.24 -19.99
C ALA A 280 -5.45 -0.29 -21.20
N ASP A 281 -5.31 -1.54 -21.58
CA ASP A 281 -5.89 -2.00 -22.85
C ASP A 281 -7.40 -2.27 -22.70
N GLY A 282 -7.79 -2.96 -21.63
CA GLY A 282 -9.19 -3.26 -21.31
C GLY A 282 -10.06 -2.02 -21.15
N LEU A 283 -9.69 -1.11 -20.24
CA LEU A 283 -10.47 0.10 -19.99
C LEU A 283 -10.45 1.09 -21.17
N ASN A 284 -9.44 1.06 -22.04
CA ASN A 284 -9.47 1.81 -23.30
C ASN A 284 -10.36 1.16 -24.38
N ALA A 285 -10.43 -0.16 -24.41
CA ALA A 285 -11.32 -0.88 -25.32
C ALA A 285 -12.80 -0.71 -24.94
N THR A 286 -13.12 -0.61 -23.65
CA THR A 286 -14.50 -0.50 -23.15
C THR A 286 -14.56 0.27 -21.83
N PRO A 287 -15.58 1.12 -21.58
CA PRO A 287 -15.78 1.74 -20.27
C PRO A 287 -16.39 0.78 -19.24
N ASP A 288 -16.75 -0.45 -19.63
CA ASP A 288 -17.33 -1.45 -18.76
C ASP A 288 -16.24 -2.24 -18.02
N PHE A 289 -16.11 -2.03 -16.72
CA PHE A 289 -15.05 -2.64 -15.91
C PHE A 289 -15.10 -4.18 -15.91
N ILE A 290 -16.30 -4.77 -16.02
CA ILE A 290 -16.49 -6.23 -16.03
C ILE A 290 -16.12 -6.79 -17.42
N ASP A 291 -16.53 -6.14 -18.51
CA ASP A 291 -16.10 -6.53 -19.87
C ASP A 291 -14.58 -6.35 -20.06
N ALA A 292 -14.02 -5.25 -19.54
CA ALA A 292 -12.58 -4.99 -19.53
C ALA A 292 -11.83 -6.12 -18.82
N PHE A 293 -12.33 -6.59 -17.68
CA PHE A 293 -11.74 -7.72 -16.96
C PHE A 293 -11.84 -9.04 -17.73
N GLY A 294 -12.98 -9.30 -18.38
CA GLY A 294 -13.14 -10.47 -19.25
C GLY A 294 -12.13 -10.47 -20.41
N ARG A 295 -11.82 -9.31 -20.99
CA ARG A 295 -10.78 -9.14 -22.01
C ARG A 295 -9.39 -9.38 -21.41
N ALA A 296 -9.10 -8.74 -20.28
CA ALA A 296 -7.83 -8.86 -19.61
C ALA A 296 -7.45 -10.31 -19.30
N ARG A 297 -8.39 -11.11 -18.79
CA ARG A 297 -8.16 -12.54 -18.52
C ARG A 297 -7.72 -13.34 -19.74
N ARG A 298 -8.30 -13.06 -20.91
CA ARG A 298 -7.95 -13.77 -22.15
C ARG A 298 -6.57 -13.36 -22.65
N GLU A 299 -6.26 -12.09 -22.52
CA GLU A 299 -4.99 -11.52 -22.95
C GLU A 299 -3.83 -11.99 -22.06
N ILE A 300 -4.00 -11.92 -20.74
CA ILE A 300 -3.05 -12.45 -19.75
C ILE A 300 -2.79 -13.94 -19.99
N ALA A 301 -3.84 -14.75 -20.13
CA ALA A 301 -3.68 -16.19 -20.38
C ALA A 301 -2.92 -16.49 -21.69
N ALA A 302 -3.10 -15.65 -22.72
CA ALA A 302 -2.38 -15.79 -23.98
C ALA A 302 -0.89 -15.45 -23.83
N TRP A 303 -0.55 -14.39 -23.09
CA TRP A 303 0.84 -14.04 -22.79
C TRP A 303 1.53 -15.09 -21.92
N GLU A 304 0.87 -15.54 -20.85
CA GLU A 304 1.40 -16.57 -19.95
C GLU A 304 1.64 -17.90 -20.69
N THR A 305 0.73 -18.28 -21.60
CA THR A 305 0.91 -19.47 -22.45
C THR A 305 2.11 -19.31 -23.38
N LYS A 306 2.24 -18.13 -24.00
CA LYS A 306 3.34 -17.82 -24.92
C LYS A 306 4.70 -17.86 -24.20
N ASP A 307 4.73 -17.37 -22.97
CA ASP A 307 5.95 -17.23 -22.17
C ASP A 307 6.20 -18.44 -21.25
N ALA A 308 5.37 -19.49 -21.38
CA ALA A 308 5.46 -20.75 -20.63
C ALA A 308 5.41 -20.57 -19.09
N LEU A 309 4.62 -19.59 -18.64
CA LEU A 309 4.41 -19.29 -17.22
C LEU A 309 3.27 -20.16 -16.65
N GLU A 310 3.34 -20.44 -15.35
CA GLU A 310 2.17 -21.00 -14.66
C GLU A 310 1.05 -19.93 -14.64
N PRO A 311 -0.17 -20.24 -15.12
CA PRO A 311 -1.22 -19.24 -15.24
C PRO A 311 -1.58 -18.58 -13.91
N SER A 312 -1.65 -17.24 -13.89
CA SER A 312 -2.01 -16.47 -12.69
C SER A 312 -3.48 -16.63 -12.32
N GLU A 313 -4.35 -16.95 -13.29
CA GLU A 313 -5.81 -17.09 -13.14
C GLU A 313 -6.48 -15.88 -12.42
N PRO A 314 -6.46 -14.67 -13.01
CA PRO A 314 -7.08 -13.48 -12.39
C PRO A 314 -8.54 -13.73 -12.01
N GLN A 315 -8.96 -13.24 -10.83
CA GLN A 315 -10.29 -13.52 -10.27
C GLN A 315 -11.21 -12.30 -10.23
N ILE A 316 -12.52 -12.55 -10.31
CA ILE A 316 -13.57 -11.55 -10.22
C ILE A 316 -14.70 -12.04 -9.31
N ASP A 317 -15.16 -11.16 -8.42
CA ASP A 317 -16.41 -11.32 -7.67
C ASP A 317 -17.31 -10.13 -7.95
N VAL A 318 -18.55 -10.40 -8.39
CA VAL A 318 -19.55 -9.37 -8.72
C VAL A 318 -20.67 -9.44 -7.69
N GLY A 319 -20.61 -8.57 -6.68
CA GLY A 319 -21.62 -8.46 -5.65
C GLY A 319 -22.95 -7.95 -6.16
N ALA A 320 -24.05 -8.33 -5.49
CA ALA A 320 -25.39 -7.93 -5.90
C ALA A 320 -25.54 -6.40 -6.08
N GLY A 321 -26.05 -5.96 -7.23
CA GLY A 321 -26.37 -4.56 -7.54
C GLY A 321 -25.23 -3.72 -8.13
N ILE A 322 -23.96 -4.14 -8.02
CA ILE A 322 -22.83 -3.30 -8.48
C ILE A 322 -22.80 -3.17 -10.00
N GLU A 323 -23.15 -4.24 -10.71
CA GLU A 323 -23.19 -4.25 -12.18
C GLU A 323 -24.21 -3.25 -12.71
N GLU A 324 -25.43 -3.24 -12.16
CA GLU A 324 -26.48 -2.29 -12.54
C GLU A 324 -26.10 -0.85 -12.19
N LYS A 325 -25.45 -0.65 -11.02
CA LYS A 325 -24.96 0.67 -10.61
C LYS A 325 -23.91 1.20 -11.58
N LEU A 326 -22.91 0.38 -11.93
CA LEU A 326 -21.88 0.75 -12.89
C LEU A 326 -22.49 1.01 -14.28
N ALA A 327 -23.43 0.18 -14.74
CA ALA A 327 -24.14 0.40 -15.99
C ALA A 327 -24.93 1.71 -16.00
N ALA A 328 -25.60 2.05 -14.89
CA ALA A 328 -26.34 3.31 -14.75
C ALA A 328 -25.40 4.53 -14.75
N TRP A 329 -24.24 4.43 -14.09
CA TRP A 329 -23.20 5.46 -14.14
C TRP A 329 -22.67 5.65 -15.56
N ARG A 330 -22.28 4.57 -16.26
CA ARG A 330 -21.73 4.62 -17.63
C ARG A 330 -22.66 5.32 -18.62
N LYS A 331 -23.98 5.15 -18.49
CA LYS A 331 -24.98 5.83 -19.34
C LYS A 331 -24.97 7.36 -19.22
N ARG A 332 -24.44 7.89 -18.11
CA ARG A 332 -24.42 9.34 -17.80
C ARG A 332 -23.01 9.91 -17.76
N ALA A 333 -22.00 9.07 -17.62
CA ALA A 333 -20.59 9.46 -17.62
C ALA A 333 -20.20 10.05 -18.98
N ALA A 334 -19.41 11.11 -18.96
CA ALA A 334 -18.81 11.67 -20.17
C ALA A 334 -17.61 10.82 -20.58
N ILE A 335 -17.86 9.65 -21.19
CA ILE A 335 -16.81 8.74 -21.62
C ILE A 335 -16.04 9.38 -22.78
N GLY A 336 -14.77 9.72 -22.54
CA GLY A 336 -13.83 10.28 -23.50
C GLY A 336 -13.19 9.23 -24.42
N PRO A 337 -12.31 9.65 -25.34
CA PRO A 337 -11.57 8.74 -26.21
C PRO A 337 -10.63 7.82 -25.40
N ALA A 338 -10.03 6.84 -26.08
CA ALA A 338 -8.95 6.05 -25.49
C ALA A 338 -7.75 6.94 -25.16
N VAL A 339 -7.09 6.67 -24.04
CA VAL A 339 -5.93 7.36 -23.51
C VAL A 339 -4.76 6.37 -23.51
N PRO A 340 -3.82 6.46 -24.45
CA PRO A 340 -2.67 5.56 -24.47
C PRO A 340 -1.91 5.58 -23.15
N PHE A 341 -1.40 4.43 -22.74
CA PHE A 341 -0.51 4.36 -21.59
C PHE A 341 0.80 5.07 -21.88
N THR A 342 1.33 5.74 -20.86
CA THR A 342 2.65 6.34 -20.85
C THR A 342 3.15 6.24 -19.42
N ALA A 343 4.33 5.65 -19.23
CA ALA A 343 4.96 5.59 -17.92
C ALA A 343 5.13 7.00 -17.33
N ALA A 344 5.13 7.08 -16.00
CA ALA A 344 5.45 8.32 -15.30
C ALA A 344 6.87 8.75 -15.67
N ARG A 345 7.12 10.06 -15.67
CA ARG A 345 8.42 10.64 -16.02
C ARG A 345 9.21 11.06 -14.80
#